data_AF-A0A352XHG2-F1
#
_entry.id   AF-A0A352XHG2-F1
#
_cell.length_a   1.000
_cell.length_b   1.000
_cell.length_c   1.000
_cell.angle_alpha   90.00
_cell.angle_beta   90.00
_cell.angle_gamma   90.00
#
_symmetry.space_group_name_H-M   'P 1'
#
loop_
_entity.id
_entity.type
_entity.pdbx_description
1 polymer ?
#
loop_
_entity_poly.entity_id
_entity_poly.type
_entity_poly.pdbx_seq_one_letter_code
_entity_poly.pdbx_strand_id
1 'polypeptide(L)'
;MKTQSLIQQFRQMAADLENNSAIDVVTCKFNDPATKEELDAVQSKFNLTPAMLDFYRDANGIEIQWERRGEKELPDGGLAAGYINLLPVQEVFRDWKDIIYFNEDDNFQPLHPLDFFIEEACAALYLDGSENPEVYYHYCGEEMSPLGVDFEGYLQLLLKSRGFWYWQKAIATPEYENPYVSVSVEESNFTTIMPQLFPDFNLSDFQRFNQQKRSP
;
A
#
# COMPACT_ATOMS: atom_id res chain seq x y z
N MET A 1 -14.23 0.14 24.57
CA MET A 1 -14.60 -0.34 23.22
C MET A 1 -13.42 -1.15 22.70
N LYS A 2 -13.63 -2.37 22.20
CA LYS A 2 -12.56 -3.10 21.51
C LYS A 2 -12.38 -2.44 20.14
N THR A 3 -11.17 -2.00 19.83
CA THR A 3 -10.81 -1.54 18.49
C THR A 3 -11.05 -2.69 17.50
N GLN A 4 -11.71 -2.40 16.38
CA GLN A 4 -11.97 -3.37 15.31
C GLN A 4 -10.64 -3.83 14.69
N SER A 5 -10.48 -5.13 14.39
CA SER A 5 -9.22 -5.61 13.80
C SER A 5 -9.02 -5.04 12.39
N LEU A 6 -7.78 -4.94 11.92
CA LEU A 6 -7.46 -4.42 10.58
C LEU A 6 -8.20 -5.20 9.48
N ILE A 7 -8.26 -6.53 9.58
CA ILE A 7 -8.97 -7.37 8.61
C ILE A 7 -10.47 -7.08 8.61
N GLN A 8 -11.07 -6.84 9.78
CA GLN A 8 -12.47 -6.42 9.83
C GLN A 8 -12.68 -5.05 9.17
N GLN A 9 -11.71 -4.13 9.23
CA GLN A 9 -11.77 -2.84 8.54
C GLN A 9 -11.65 -3.03 7.02
N PHE A 10 -10.77 -3.92 6.52
CA PHE A 10 -10.68 -4.24 5.09
C PHE A 10 -11.97 -4.90 4.56
N ARG A 11 -12.58 -5.79 5.34
CA ARG A 11 -13.88 -6.40 4.98
C ARG A 11 -14.99 -5.35 4.92
N GLN A 12 -14.99 -4.39 5.85
CA GLN A 12 -15.95 -3.27 5.80
C GLN A 12 -15.72 -2.40 4.57
N MET A 13 -14.46 -2.02 4.30
CA MET A 13 -14.11 -1.26 3.10
C MET A 13 -14.53 -1.97 1.81
N ALA A 14 -14.31 -3.29 1.71
CA ALA A 14 -14.75 -4.09 0.57
C ALA A 14 -16.29 -4.07 0.41
N ALA A 15 -17.03 -4.25 1.51
CA ALA A 15 -18.49 -4.14 1.48
C ALA A 15 -18.96 -2.73 1.09
N ASP A 16 -18.26 -1.68 1.53
CA ASP A 16 -18.58 -0.30 1.15
C ASP A 16 -18.33 -0.06 -0.35
N LEU A 17 -17.28 -0.65 -0.92
CA LEU A 17 -17.02 -0.63 -2.37
C LEU A 17 -18.13 -1.34 -3.16
N GLU A 18 -18.55 -2.53 -2.72
CA GLU A 18 -19.64 -3.29 -3.37
C GLU A 18 -20.99 -2.55 -3.34
N ASN A 19 -21.23 -1.77 -2.29
CA ASN A 19 -22.45 -0.97 -2.15
C ASN A 19 -22.37 0.41 -2.83
N ASN A 20 -21.21 0.80 -3.35
CA ASN A 20 -21.04 2.08 -4.00
C ASN A 20 -21.55 2.03 -5.46
N SER A 21 -22.62 2.78 -5.74
CA SER A 21 -23.24 2.80 -7.08
C SER A 21 -22.35 3.32 -8.22
N ALA A 22 -21.26 4.03 -7.90
CA ALA A 22 -20.30 4.57 -8.86
C ALA A 22 -19.11 3.64 -9.13
N ILE A 23 -19.08 2.45 -8.52
CA ILE A 23 -17.94 1.52 -8.57
C ILE A 23 -18.40 0.14 -9.05
N ASP A 24 -17.54 -0.50 -9.83
CA ASP A 24 -17.60 -1.92 -10.13
C ASP A 24 -16.43 -2.61 -9.43
N VAL A 25 -16.74 -3.56 -8.54
CA VAL A 25 -15.73 -4.41 -7.88
C VAL A 25 -15.39 -5.55 -8.85
N VAL A 26 -14.13 -5.59 -9.27
CA VAL A 26 -13.60 -6.57 -10.23
C VAL A 26 -13.17 -7.85 -9.51
N THR A 27 -12.42 -7.68 -8.42
CA THR A 27 -11.92 -8.78 -7.60
C THR A 27 -12.02 -8.40 -6.12
N CYS A 28 -12.43 -9.34 -5.28
CA CYS A 28 -12.35 -9.23 -3.84
C CYS A 28 -12.07 -10.61 -3.24
N LYS A 29 -10.85 -10.83 -2.76
CA LYS A 29 -10.41 -12.10 -2.16
C LYS A 29 -9.65 -11.82 -0.88
N PHE A 30 -9.95 -12.63 0.12
CA PHE A 30 -9.22 -12.69 1.37
C PHE A 30 -8.73 -14.11 1.50
N ASN A 31 -7.42 -14.31 1.57
CA ASN A 31 -6.85 -15.63 1.78
C ASN A 31 -7.18 -16.10 3.20
N ASP A 32 -7.18 -17.43 3.38
CA ASP A 32 -7.26 -18.01 4.71
C ASP A 32 -6.09 -17.51 5.59
N PRO A 33 -6.28 -17.43 6.92
CA PRO A 33 -5.21 -17.16 7.86
C PRO A 33 -3.94 -17.98 7.62
N ALA A 34 -2.78 -17.36 7.86
CA ALA A 34 -1.52 -18.07 7.85
C ALA A 34 -1.52 -19.10 8.99
N THR A 35 -1.08 -20.31 8.70
CA THR A 35 -0.87 -21.34 9.71
C THR A 35 0.25 -20.94 10.65
N LYS A 36 0.27 -21.54 11.85
CA LYS A 36 1.33 -21.32 12.81
C LYS A 36 2.69 -21.72 12.22
N GLU A 37 2.73 -22.83 11.49
CA GLU A 37 3.94 -23.36 10.86
C GLU A 37 4.51 -22.39 9.82
N GLU A 38 3.66 -21.73 9.04
CA GLU A 38 4.08 -20.72 8.06
C GLU A 38 4.65 -19.46 8.73
N LEU A 39 4.00 -18.98 9.80
CA LEU A 39 4.48 -17.84 10.56
C LEU A 39 5.80 -18.16 11.28
N ASP A 40 5.90 -19.31 11.95
CA ASP A 40 7.10 -19.75 12.64
C ASP A 40 8.29 -19.90 11.66
N ALA A 41 8.03 -20.40 10.44
CA ALA A 41 9.05 -20.52 9.40
C ALA A 41 9.62 -19.15 8.98
N VAL A 42 8.78 -18.14 8.81
CA VAL A 42 9.22 -16.77 8.47
C VAL A 42 9.92 -16.11 9.67
N GLN A 43 9.34 -16.22 10.87
CA GLN A 43 9.91 -15.65 12.10
C GLN A 43 11.29 -16.20 12.45
N SER A 44 11.61 -17.43 12.02
CA SER A 44 12.94 -18.01 12.24
C SER A 44 14.07 -17.28 11.49
N LYS A 45 13.73 -16.45 10.49
CA LYS A 45 14.68 -15.74 9.62
C LYS A 45 14.51 -14.22 9.67
N PHE A 46 13.28 -13.75 9.88
CA PHE A 46 12.91 -12.34 9.82
C PHE A 46 12.21 -11.91 11.09
N ASN A 47 12.41 -10.64 11.48
CA ASN A 47 11.71 -10.08 12.61
C ASN A 47 10.31 -9.60 12.19
N LEU A 48 9.28 -10.40 12.47
CA LEU A 48 7.88 -10.00 12.24
C LEU A 48 7.37 -9.16 13.41
N THR A 49 6.89 -7.96 13.12
CA THR A 49 6.28 -7.09 14.13
C THR A 49 4.97 -7.68 14.65
N PRO A 50 4.51 -7.29 15.85
CA PRO A 50 3.19 -7.72 16.34
C PRO A 50 2.05 -7.43 15.36
N ALA A 51 2.09 -6.27 14.69
CA ALA A 51 1.08 -5.88 13.70
C ALA A 51 1.08 -6.82 12.47
N MET A 52 2.26 -7.24 11.99
CA MET A 52 2.36 -8.23 10.90
C MET A 52 1.77 -9.57 11.33
N LEU A 53 2.12 -10.05 12.52
CA LEU A 53 1.59 -11.32 13.04
C LEU A 53 0.08 -11.30 13.19
N ASP A 54 -0.47 -10.22 13.76
CA ASP A 54 -1.90 -10.08 13.96
C ASP A 54 -2.65 -10.00 12.62
N PHE A 55 -2.10 -9.29 11.63
CA PHE A 55 -2.65 -9.25 10.28
C PHE A 55 -2.68 -10.63 9.63
N TYR A 56 -1.53 -11.32 9.56
CA TYR A 56 -1.43 -12.61 8.86
C TYR A 56 -2.16 -13.76 9.55
N ARG A 57 -2.39 -13.68 10.88
CA ARG A 57 -3.28 -14.60 11.61
C ARG A 57 -4.76 -14.42 11.29
N ASP A 58 -5.15 -13.28 10.74
CA ASP A 58 -6.53 -13.01 10.35
C ASP A 58 -6.74 -13.16 8.84
N ALA A 59 -5.73 -12.90 8.00
CA ALA A 59 -5.73 -13.16 6.56
C ALA A 59 -4.31 -13.26 5.96
N ASN A 60 -3.99 -14.35 5.24
CA ASN A 60 -2.68 -14.51 4.60
C ASN A 60 -2.61 -13.89 3.20
N GLY A 61 -2.95 -12.60 3.12
CA GLY A 61 -3.02 -11.85 1.87
C GLY A 61 -4.45 -11.47 1.47
N ILE A 62 -4.53 -10.38 0.70
CA ILE A 62 -5.78 -9.74 0.29
C ILE A 62 -5.61 -9.22 -1.14
N GLU A 63 -6.57 -9.53 -2.00
CA GLU A 63 -6.64 -9.01 -3.36
C GLU A 63 -7.96 -8.25 -3.52
N ILE A 64 -7.90 -6.94 -3.72
CA ILE A 64 -9.08 -6.11 -4.00
C ILE A 64 -8.79 -5.25 -5.22
N GLN A 65 -9.66 -5.34 -6.22
CA GLN A 65 -9.61 -4.53 -7.42
C GLN A 65 -10.99 -3.94 -7.68
N TRP A 66 -11.03 -2.65 -7.96
CA TRP A 66 -12.25 -1.94 -8.32
C TRP A 66 -11.98 -0.88 -9.37
N GLU A 67 -13.01 -0.49 -10.11
CA GLU A 67 -12.95 0.58 -11.10
C GLU A 67 -14.20 1.44 -11.07
N ARG A 68 -14.05 2.72 -11.45
CA ARG A 68 -15.19 3.63 -11.60
C ARG A 68 -16.10 3.12 -12.71
N ARG A 69 -17.38 2.99 -12.39
CA ARG A 69 -18.41 2.54 -13.33
C ARG A 69 -18.52 3.53 -14.49
N GLY A 70 -18.49 2.99 -15.71
CA GLY A 70 -18.73 3.70 -16.96
C GLY A 70 -17.49 4.38 -17.58
N GLU A 71 -16.57 4.89 -16.76
CA GLU A 71 -15.35 5.56 -17.26
C GLU A 71 -14.20 5.38 -16.27
N LYS A 72 -13.32 4.42 -16.58
CA LYS A 72 -12.11 4.11 -15.81
C LYS A 72 -10.95 5.02 -16.20
N GLU A 73 -10.71 5.21 -17.49
CA GLU A 73 -9.63 6.03 -18.01
C GLU A 73 -9.98 7.51 -17.82
N LEU A 74 -9.01 8.30 -17.36
CA LEU A 74 -9.20 9.73 -17.15
C LEU A 74 -8.68 10.54 -18.35
N PRO A 75 -9.33 11.65 -18.73
CA PRO A 75 -8.96 12.43 -19.92
C PRO A 75 -7.51 12.92 -19.94
N ASP A 76 -6.94 13.24 -18.77
CA ASP A 76 -5.58 13.73 -18.60
C ASP A 76 -4.55 12.59 -18.35
N GLY A 77 -4.98 11.34 -18.52
CA GLY A 77 -4.21 10.13 -18.24
C GLY A 77 -4.47 9.56 -16.85
N GLY A 78 -4.12 8.28 -16.67
CA GLY A 78 -4.32 7.55 -15.43
C GLY A 78 -5.70 6.90 -15.29
N LEU A 79 -5.97 6.36 -14.10
CA LEU A 79 -7.13 5.49 -13.86
C LEU A 79 -7.92 5.94 -12.62
N ALA A 80 -9.24 6.01 -12.75
CA ALA A 80 -10.18 6.02 -11.64
C ALA A 80 -10.47 4.57 -11.19
N ALA A 81 -9.45 3.93 -10.63
CA ALA A 81 -9.50 2.55 -10.17
C ALA A 81 -8.67 2.39 -8.90
N GLY A 82 -8.85 1.27 -8.20
CA GLY A 82 -8.01 0.91 -7.08
C GLY A 82 -7.59 -0.55 -7.11
N TYR A 83 -6.38 -0.77 -6.60
CA TYR A 83 -5.67 -2.03 -6.62
C TYR A 83 -5.00 -2.24 -5.26
N ILE A 84 -5.31 -3.37 -4.66
CA ILE A 84 -4.70 -3.86 -3.41
C ILE A 84 -4.32 -5.30 -3.68
N ASN A 85 -3.06 -5.63 -3.47
CA ASN A 85 -2.56 -7.00 -3.57
C ASN A 85 -1.55 -7.24 -2.45
N LEU A 86 -2.09 -7.33 -1.23
CA LEU A 86 -1.32 -7.69 -0.05
C LEU A 86 -0.90 -9.14 -0.17
N LEU A 87 0.40 -9.38 -0.30
CA LEU A 87 0.94 -10.70 -0.58
C LEU A 87 0.88 -11.60 0.66
N PRO A 88 0.80 -12.94 0.49
CA PRO A 88 1.00 -13.89 1.57
C PRO A 88 2.35 -13.67 2.27
N VAL A 89 2.42 -13.94 3.58
CA VAL A 89 3.63 -13.70 4.39
C VAL A 89 4.88 -14.40 3.81
N GLN A 90 4.72 -15.60 3.27
CA GLN A 90 5.82 -16.36 2.67
C GLN A 90 6.32 -15.72 1.38
N GLU A 91 5.44 -15.04 0.64
CA GLU A 91 5.82 -14.32 -0.57
C GLU A 91 6.50 -13.00 -0.24
N VAL A 92 6.04 -12.25 0.76
CA VAL A 92 6.71 -11.01 1.21
C VAL A 92 8.17 -11.29 1.57
N PHE A 93 8.41 -12.35 2.35
CA PHE A 93 9.72 -12.68 2.89
C PHE A 93 10.51 -13.73 2.07
N ARG A 94 10.15 -13.94 0.80
CA ARG A 94 10.98 -14.75 -0.12
C ARG A 94 12.18 -13.95 -0.62
N ASP A 95 13.05 -14.63 -1.36
CA ASP A 95 14.09 -13.96 -2.13
C ASP A 95 13.49 -13.34 -3.39
N TRP A 96 13.67 -12.02 -3.55
CA TRP A 96 13.16 -11.24 -4.68
C TRP A 96 14.21 -10.98 -5.77
N LYS A 97 15.30 -11.75 -5.78
CA LYS A 97 16.28 -11.74 -6.86
C LYS A 97 15.61 -12.01 -8.21
N ASP A 98 16.10 -11.32 -9.24
CA ASP A 98 15.61 -11.36 -10.62
C ASP A 98 14.17 -10.81 -10.80
N ILE A 99 13.60 -10.20 -9.76
CA ILE A 99 12.29 -9.52 -9.79
C ILE A 99 12.42 -8.08 -9.31
N ILE A 100 12.91 -7.87 -8.09
CA ILE A 100 13.08 -6.54 -7.49
C ILE A 100 14.52 -6.06 -7.64
N TYR A 101 15.48 -6.98 -7.50
CA TYR A 101 16.90 -6.67 -7.58
C TYR A 101 17.62 -7.72 -8.43
N PHE A 102 18.63 -7.30 -9.20
CA PHE A 102 19.29 -8.18 -10.18
C PHE A 102 20.73 -8.55 -9.80
N ASN A 103 21.36 -7.80 -8.89
CA ASN A 103 22.74 -8.01 -8.45
C ASN A 103 22.83 -7.85 -6.91
N GLU A 104 23.88 -8.40 -6.28
CA GLU A 104 24.04 -8.32 -4.82
C GLU A 104 24.36 -6.90 -4.31
N ASP A 105 24.91 -6.04 -5.16
CA ASP A 105 25.19 -4.63 -4.82
C ASP A 105 24.00 -3.69 -5.15
N ASP A 106 22.83 -4.25 -5.46
CA ASP A 106 21.65 -3.49 -5.81
C ASP A 106 21.00 -2.88 -4.56
N ASN A 107 20.76 -1.57 -4.57
CA ASN A 107 20.16 -0.85 -3.46
C ASN A 107 18.71 -1.29 -3.16
N PHE A 108 18.09 -2.05 -4.07
CA PHE A 108 16.76 -2.62 -3.90
C PHE A 108 16.76 -3.97 -3.16
N GLN A 109 17.92 -4.59 -2.90
CA GLN A 109 18.02 -5.86 -2.17
C GLN A 109 17.26 -5.87 -0.83
N PRO A 110 17.25 -4.79 -0.01
CA PRO A 110 16.52 -4.79 1.26
C PRO A 110 14.99 -4.65 1.10
N LEU A 111 14.47 -4.45 -0.12
CA LEU A 111 13.04 -4.29 -0.35
C LEU A 111 12.33 -5.64 -0.41
N HIS A 112 11.31 -5.77 0.43
CA HIS A 112 10.40 -6.91 0.48
C HIS A 112 8.99 -6.45 0.15
N PRO A 113 8.55 -6.58 -1.13
CA PRO A 113 7.19 -6.26 -1.55
C PRO A 113 6.14 -6.84 -0.62
N LEU A 114 5.26 -5.99 -0.13
CA LEU A 114 4.14 -6.35 0.74
C LEU A 114 2.80 -6.15 0.02
N ASP A 115 2.71 -5.14 -0.85
CA ASP A 115 1.53 -4.80 -1.65
C ASP A 115 1.94 -4.63 -3.11
N PHE A 116 1.69 -5.64 -3.95
CA PHE A 116 2.08 -5.65 -5.36
C PHE A 116 0.91 -5.18 -6.23
N PHE A 117 0.53 -3.91 -6.04
CA PHE A 117 -0.72 -3.35 -6.55
C PHE A 117 -0.77 -3.19 -8.08
N ILE A 118 0.37 -3.15 -8.76
CA ILE A 118 0.44 -3.18 -10.23
C ILE A 118 1.73 -3.88 -10.68
N GLU A 119 1.81 -4.37 -11.93
CA GLU A 119 2.93 -5.20 -12.39
C GLU A 119 4.29 -4.50 -12.31
N GLU A 120 4.32 -3.18 -12.45
CA GLU A 120 5.54 -2.37 -12.44
C GLU A 120 5.85 -1.69 -11.10
N ALA A 121 4.96 -1.75 -10.10
CA ALA A 121 5.16 -1.05 -8.83
C ALA A 121 4.54 -1.75 -7.62
N CYS A 122 5.21 -1.59 -6.48
CA CYS A 122 4.77 -2.17 -5.21
C CYS A 122 5.04 -1.23 -4.03
N ALA A 123 4.34 -1.45 -2.92
CA ALA A 123 4.82 -1.02 -1.63
C ALA A 123 5.62 -2.15 -0.99
N ALA A 124 6.77 -1.83 -0.42
CA ALA A 124 7.72 -2.81 0.10
C ALA A 124 8.20 -2.42 1.49
N LEU A 125 8.41 -3.41 2.35
CA LEU A 125 9.14 -3.24 3.60
C LEU A 125 10.62 -3.07 3.30
N TYR A 126 11.26 -2.08 3.91
CA TYR A 126 12.71 -1.88 3.81
C TYR A 126 13.40 -2.52 5.02
N LEU A 127 14.02 -3.68 4.80
CA LEU A 127 14.66 -4.48 5.87
C LEU A 127 16.11 -4.03 6.10
N ASP A 128 16.28 -2.98 6.89
CA ASP A 128 17.58 -2.42 7.28
C ASP A 128 18.13 -3.00 8.61
N GLY A 129 17.47 -4.03 9.14
CA GLY A 129 17.77 -4.61 10.46
C GLY A 129 17.10 -3.88 11.64
N SER A 130 16.30 -2.84 11.39
CA SER A 130 15.47 -2.24 12.41
C SER A 130 14.37 -3.18 12.92
N GLU A 131 13.89 -2.95 14.13
CA GLU A 131 12.80 -3.75 14.71
C GLU A 131 11.43 -3.43 14.08
N ASN A 132 11.32 -2.28 13.41
CA ASN A 132 10.08 -1.82 12.78
C ASN A 132 10.39 -1.24 11.38
N PRO A 133 10.40 -2.09 10.34
CA PRO A 133 10.72 -1.68 8.98
C PRO A 133 9.78 -0.58 8.46
N GLU A 134 10.37 0.42 7.81
CA GLU A 134 9.62 1.45 7.08
C GLU A 134 9.11 0.89 5.75
N VAL A 135 7.95 1.38 5.30
CA VAL A 135 7.36 1.04 4.00
C VAL A 135 7.78 2.06 2.95
N TYR A 136 8.24 1.56 1.82
CA TYR A 136 8.66 2.32 0.66
C TYR A 136 7.71 2.08 -0.50
N TYR A 137 7.46 3.11 -1.29
CA TYR A 137 7.03 2.92 -2.67
C TYR A 137 8.24 2.50 -3.51
N HIS A 138 8.06 1.53 -4.40
CA HIS A 138 9.08 1.09 -5.34
C HIS A 138 8.47 0.92 -6.73
N TYR A 139 9.05 1.62 -7.70
CA TYR A 139 8.84 1.35 -9.11
C TYR A 139 9.94 0.39 -9.57
N CYS A 140 9.54 -0.82 -9.96
CA CYS A 140 10.43 -1.98 -10.08
C CYS A 140 11.65 -1.68 -10.96
N GLY A 141 12.84 -1.74 -10.35
CA GLY A 141 14.12 -1.55 -11.04
C GLY A 141 14.50 -0.10 -11.36
N GLU A 142 13.68 0.90 -11.03
CA GLU A 142 13.99 2.31 -11.35
C GLU A 142 14.16 3.20 -10.12
N GLU A 143 13.18 3.23 -9.22
CA GLU A 143 13.17 4.15 -8.08
C GLU A 143 12.51 3.57 -6.84
N MET A 144 12.89 4.10 -5.68
CA MET A 144 12.21 3.85 -4.42
C MET A 144 12.12 5.13 -3.61
N SER A 145 11.05 5.29 -2.85
CA SER A 145 10.82 6.46 -1.98
C SER A 145 10.16 6.04 -0.66
N PRO A 146 10.63 6.55 0.49
CA PRO A 146 10.02 6.23 1.79
C PRO A 146 8.62 6.83 1.88
N LEU A 147 7.68 6.09 2.46
CA LEU A 147 6.32 6.58 2.74
C LEU A 147 6.17 7.19 4.14
N GLY A 148 7.20 7.16 4.98
CA GLY A 148 7.13 7.74 6.33
C GLY A 148 6.24 6.97 7.30
N VAL A 149 5.96 5.69 7.01
CA VAL A 149 5.09 4.82 7.80
C VAL A 149 5.67 3.41 7.90
N ASP A 150 5.33 2.72 8.98
CA ASP A 150 5.59 1.28 9.14
C ASP A 150 4.46 0.45 8.53
N PHE A 151 4.51 -0.87 8.72
CA PHE A 151 3.50 -1.81 8.22
C PHE A 151 2.07 -1.44 8.63
N GLU A 152 1.82 -1.15 9.91
CA GLU A 152 0.48 -0.79 10.39
C GLU A 152 0.04 0.56 9.80
N GLY A 153 0.94 1.54 9.81
CA GLY A 153 0.69 2.86 9.22
C GLY A 153 0.36 2.78 7.73
N TYR A 154 1.04 1.92 6.98
CA TYR A 154 0.74 1.68 5.57
C TYR A 154 -0.66 1.08 5.38
N LEU A 155 -1.03 0.04 6.12
CA LEU A 155 -2.36 -0.57 6.02
C LEU A 155 -3.48 0.43 6.36
N GLN A 156 -3.25 1.33 7.32
CA GLN A 156 -4.18 2.41 7.63
C GLN A 156 -4.35 3.40 6.47
N LEU A 157 -3.26 3.78 5.80
CA LEU A 157 -3.34 4.64 4.63
C LEU A 157 -4.00 3.91 3.44
N LEU A 158 -3.71 2.62 3.27
CA LEU A 158 -4.31 1.79 2.22
C LEU A 158 -5.83 1.66 2.36
N LEU A 159 -6.34 1.52 3.60
CA LEU A 159 -7.78 1.55 3.89
C LEU A 159 -8.42 2.87 3.49
N LYS A 160 -7.75 3.99 3.78
CA LYS A 160 -8.26 5.33 3.46
C LYS A 160 -8.20 5.64 1.97
N SER A 161 -7.15 5.17 1.29
CA SER A 161 -6.97 5.36 -0.15
C SER A 161 -7.81 4.37 -0.95
N ARG A 162 -8.27 3.28 -0.31
CA ARG A 162 -8.98 2.17 -0.93
C ARG A 162 -8.16 1.57 -2.09
N GLY A 163 -6.83 1.65 -1.99
CA GLY A 163 -5.91 1.23 -3.05
C GLY A 163 -5.95 2.07 -4.31
N PHE A 164 -6.48 3.31 -4.28
CA PHE A 164 -6.57 4.16 -5.47
C PHE A 164 -5.25 4.22 -6.25
N TRP A 165 -5.33 4.10 -7.57
CA TRP A 165 -4.20 4.02 -8.49
C TRP A 165 -3.10 5.05 -8.16
N TYR A 166 -1.89 4.55 -7.85
CA TYR A 166 -0.70 5.30 -7.45
C TYR A 166 -0.89 6.31 -6.29
N TRP A 167 -1.79 6.05 -5.35
CA TRP A 167 -1.92 6.89 -4.15
C TRP A 167 -0.61 7.01 -3.36
N GLN A 168 0.26 5.99 -3.41
CA GLN A 168 1.58 6.02 -2.77
C GLN A 168 2.46 7.11 -3.39
N LYS A 169 2.44 7.26 -4.72
CA LYS A 169 3.23 8.29 -5.42
C LYS A 169 2.74 9.69 -5.10
N ALA A 170 1.41 9.85 -4.92
CA ALA A 170 0.82 11.10 -4.47
C ALA A 170 1.26 11.53 -3.06
N ILE A 171 1.89 10.66 -2.27
CA ILE A 171 2.34 10.96 -0.89
C ILE A 171 3.83 10.73 -0.63
N ALA A 172 4.50 9.88 -1.41
CA ALA A 172 5.93 9.56 -1.29
C ALA A 172 6.80 10.78 -1.56
N THR A 173 6.28 11.67 -2.40
CA THR A 173 6.94 12.91 -2.78
C THR A 173 6.01 14.04 -2.40
N PRO A 174 6.18 14.69 -1.24
CA PRO A 174 5.89 16.11 -1.20
C PRO A 174 6.91 16.70 -2.15
N GLU A 175 6.56 16.81 -3.44
CA GLU A 175 7.24 17.77 -4.28
C GLU A 175 7.28 19.03 -3.44
N TYR A 176 8.49 19.56 -3.26
CA TYR A 176 8.67 20.88 -2.67
C TYR A 176 7.50 21.74 -3.14
N GLU A 177 6.93 22.58 -2.28
CA GLU A 177 6.11 23.72 -2.74
C GLU A 177 7.01 24.59 -3.63
N ASN A 178 7.28 24.09 -4.81
CA ASN A 178 8.11 24.60 -5.85
C ASN A 178 7.06 24.95 -6.89
N PRO A 179 6.67 26.23 -6.96
CA PRO A 179 5.62 26.67 -7.88
C PRO A 179 5.99 26.46 -9.36
N TYR A 180 7.18 25.92 -9.64
CA TYR A 180 7.67 25.56 -10.97
C TYR A 180 7.55 24.07 -11.30
N VAL A 181 7.19 23.20 -10.34
CA VAL A 181 6.92 21.78 -10.60
C VAL A 181 5.40 21.59 -10.57
N SER A 182 4.87 21.03 -11.65
CA SER A 182 3.45 20.73 -11.79
C SER A 182 3.12 19.45 -11.02
N VAL A 183 2.04 19.50 -10.23
CA VAL A 183 1.41 18.34 -9.60
C VAL A 183 1.34 17.16 -10.59
N SER A 184 1.80 16.00 -10.15
CA SER A 184 1.78 14.77 -10.97
C SER A 184 0.34 14.37 -11.35
N VAL A 185 0.18 13.61 -12.44
CA VAL A 185 -1.13 13.11 -12.87
C VAL A 185 -1.75 12.23 -11.78
N GLU A 186 -0.92 11.43 -11.12
CA GLU A 186 -1.30 10.53 -10.02
C GLU A 186 -1.84 11.32 -8.82
N GLU A 187 -1.16 12.37 -8.39
CA GLU A 187 -1.61 13.23 -7.29
C GLU A 187 -2.88 14.02 -7.66
N SER A 188 -2.92 14.60 -8.87
CA SER A 188 -4.10 15.31 -9.36
C SER A 188 -5.33 14.39 -9.38
N ASN A 189 -5.18 13.18 -9.93
CA ASN A 189 -6.26 12.20 -10.00
C ASN A 189 -6.68 11.74 -8.60
N PHE A 190 -5.74 11.43 -7.72
CA PHE A 190 -6.04 10.99 -6.35
C PHE A 190 -6.82 12.06 -5.58
N THR A 191 -6.37 13.32 -5.63
CA THR A 191 -6.99 14.42 -4.88
C THR A 191 -8.33 14.88 -5.45
N THR A 192 -8.55 14.73 -6.76
CA THR A 192 -9.79 15.18 -7.42
C THR A 192 -10.85 14.09 -7.50
N ILE A 193 -10.48 12.83 -7.72
CA ILE A 193 -11.42 11.73 -7.94
C ILE A 193 -11.89 11.09 -6.63
N MET A 194 -10.99 10.91 -5.64
CA MET A 194 -11.37 10.29 -4.36
C MET A 194 -12.56 10.96 -3.67
N PRO A 195 -12.64 12.30 -3.53
CA PRO A 195 -13.79 12.95 -2.90
C PRO A 195 -15.11 12.79 -3.68
N GLN A 196 -15.04 12.53 -4.99
CA GLN A 196 -16.23 12.30 -5.82
C GLN A 196 -16.80 10.90 -5.61
N LEU A 197 -15.92 9.91 -5.37
CA LEU A 197 -16.29 8.51 -5.18
C LEU A 197 -16.59 8.19 -3.71
N PHE A 198 -15.91 8.84 -2.78
CA PHE A 198 -15.92 8.53 -1.35
C PHE A 198 -16.12 9.81 -0.52
N PRO A 199 -17.37 10.14 -0.11
CA PRO A 199 -17.66 11.36 0.64
C PRO A 199 -16.96 11.48 2.00
N ASP A 200 -16.50 10.36 2.56
CA ASP A 200 -15.73 10.28 3.80
C ASP A 200 -14.21 10.42 3.60
N PHE A 201 -13.73 10.52 2.36
CA PHE A 201 -12.33 10.76 2.06
C PHE A 201 -11.85 12.09 2.63
N ASN A 202 -10.70 12.05 3.31
CA ASN A 202 -10.05 13.24 3.83
C ASN A 202 -8.57 13.26 3.45
N LEU A 203 -8.18 14.22 2.61
CA LEU A 203 -6.80 14.39 2.18
C LEU A 203 -5.83 14.62 3.35
N SER A 204 -6.28 15.21 4.47
CA SER A 204 -5.41 15.43 5.63
C SER A 204 -4.94 14.15 6.30
N ASP A 205 -5.56 13.01 6.01
CA ASP A 205 -5.09 11.71 6.48
C ASP A 205 -3.77 11.27 5.87
N PHE A 206 -3.48 11.78 4.68
CA PHE A 206 -2.26 11.50 3.90
C PHE A 206 -1.19 12.55 4.12
N GLN A 207 -1.53 13.63 4.83
CA GLN A 207 -0.57 14.64 5.27
C GLN A 207 0.20 14.10 6.48
N ARG A 208 1.20 13.23 6.28
CA ARG A 208 2.05 12.74 7.37
C ARG A 208 3.49 13.24 7.35
N PHE A 209 3.86 13.80 8.51
CA PHE A 209 5.17 13.89 9.19
C PHE A 209 6.24 14.92 8.77
N ASN A 210 5.87 16.06 8.18
CA ASN A 210 6.79 17.22 8.04
C ASN A 210 7.27 17.85 9.37
N GLN A 211 6.70 17.50 10.52
CA GLN A 211 7.00 18.16 11.79
C GLN A 211 7.99 17.43 12.71
N GLN A 212 8.23 16.12 12.53
CA GLN A 212 9.19 15.42 13.41
C GLN A 212 10.65 15.51 12.94
N LYS A 213 10.92 15.87 11.68
CA LYS A 213 12.27 16.24 11.20
C LYS A 213 12.58 17.74 11.33
N ARG A 214 11.72 18.51 12.00
CA ARG A 214 11.93 19.93 12.35
C ARG A 214 12.16 20.08 13.86
N SER A 215 13.22 19.47 14.37
CA SER A 215 13.91 20.00 15.55
C SER A 215 15.38 20.16 15.20
N PRO A 216 15.96 21.36 15.43
CA PRO A 216 17.36 21.67 15.11
C PRO A 216 18.34 20.84 15.93
#